data_AF-A0A1A6BBY0-F1
#
_entry.id   AF-A0A1A6BBY0-F1
#
_cell.length_a   1.000
_cell.length_b   1.000
_cell.length_c   1.000
_cell.angle_alpha   90.00
_cell.angle_beta   90.00
_cell.angle_gamma   90.00
#
_symmetry.space_group_name_H-M   'P 1'
#
loop_
_entity.id
_entity.type
_entity.pdbx_description
1 polymer ?
#
loop_
_entity_poly.entity_id
_entity_poly.type
_entity_poly.pdbx_seq_one_letter_code
_entity_poly.pdbx_strand_id
1 'polypeptide(L)'
;MESRVKVPKASALLLAFTASLALWLAGCASAPKESEAPPATDTTTDSPLMADVRQSVDATKALTSAHLSVRTNGQVDSMLGITNADVDVRANPLTAKGSCTYNGQADVPFRIKDDAISVKLFDDWTNLGSVSDLSATRLLDPANGVAKMLSGVTNLQAQGSEVIDGVNTSKISGTLPTETVKIIDPGARQSRPATVWIAQDGSHRLVRASVDLGSGSVQVTLSKWNEPVNVD
;
A
#
# COMPACT_ATOMS: atom_id res chain seq x y z
N MET A 1 23.26 -68.92 19.48
CA MET A 1 22.97 -67.50 19.76
C MET A 1 21.48 -67.34 19.61
N GLU A 2 20.72 -67.79 20.62
CA GLU A 2 20.28 -66.97 21.78
C GLU A 2 19.30 -65.87 21.30
N SER A 3 18.05 -65.75 21.72
CA SER A 3 17.30 -66.38 22.81
C SER A 3 15.80 -66.40 22.46
N ARG A 4 15.10 -67.43 22.93
CA ARG A 4 13.64 -67.49 23.00
C ARG A 4 13.17 -66.78 24.28
N VAL A 5 11.87 -66.46 24.33
CA VAL A 5 10.92 -66.73 25.45
C VAL A 5 10.12 -65.51 25.99
N LYS A 6 8.81 -65.63 25.71
CA LYS A 6 7.57 -65.40 26.51
C LYS A 6 7.23 -64.06 27.18
N VAL A 7 6.02 -63.63 26.81
CA VAL A 7 5.01 -62.86 27.57
C VAL A 7 4.73 -63.46 28.96
N PRO A 8 4.34 -62.64 29.95
CA PRO A 8 3.11 -62.94 30.69
C PRO A 8 2.22 -61.73 31.03
N LYS A 9 1.02 -62.10 31.47
CA LYS A 9 -0.23 -61.38 31.76
C LYS A 9 -0.19 -60.45 32.99
N ALA A 10 -1.12 -59.48 33.01
CA ALA A 10 -2.21 -59.33 34.01
C ALA A 10 -2.37 -57.95 34.68
N SER A 11 -3.65 -57.55 34.77
CA SER A 11 -4.34 -56.78 35.83
C SER A 11 -3.93 -55.32 36.06
N ALA A 12 -4.75 -54.35 35.66
CA ALA A 12 -5.95 -53.82 36.35
C ALA A 12 -5.60 -52.71 37.35
N LEU A 13 -6.10 -51.49 37.13
CA LEU A 13 -6.81 -50.75 38.17
C LEU A 13 -7.66 -49.63 37.55
N LEU A 14 -8.94 -49.71 37.89
CA LEU A 14 -10.04 -48.81 37.59
C LEU A 14 -10.07 -47.75 38.71
N LEU A 15 -10.11 -46.47 38.39
CA LEU A 15 -10.51 -45.43 39.35
C LEU A 15 -11.52 -44.50 38.68
N ALA A 16 -12.78 -44.76 39.02
CA ALA A 16 -13.92 -43.88 38.81
C ALA A 16 -13.89 -42.75 39.85
N PHE A 17 -14.27 -41.53 39.46
CA PHE A 17 -14.82 -40.55 40.39
C PHE A 17 -16.01 -39.85 39.75
N THR A 18 -17.17 -40.14 40.31
CA THR A 18 -18.51 -39.63 40.00
C THR A 18 -18.87 -38.44 40.88
N ALA A 19 -19.63 -37.49 40.30
CA ALA A 19 -20.62 -36.58 40.91
C ALA A 19 -20.14 -35.64 42.04
N SER A 20 -20.49 -34.35 42.05
CA SER A 20 -21.84 -33.90 42.42
C SER A 20 -22.06 -32.42 42.12
N LEU A 21 -23.28 -32.14 41.66
CA LEU A 21 -23.94 -30.86 41.52
C LEU A 21 -24.34 -30.30 42.90
N ALA A 22 -24.13 -29.01 43.15
CA ALA A 22 -24.80 -28.28 44.23
C ALA A 22 -25.32 -26.93 43.70
N LEU A 23 -26.64 -26.89 43.47
CA LEU A 23 -27.43 -25.68 43.29
C LEU A 23 -27.42 -24.87 44.58
N TRP A 24 -27.25 -23.56 44.47
CA TRP A 24 -27.75 -22.59 45.45
C TRP A 24 -28.61 -21.56 44.74
N LEU A 25 -29.90 -21.52 45.11
CA LEU A 25 -30.88 -20.50 44.77
C LEU A 25 -31.54 -20.04 46.08
N ALA A 26 -31.34 -18.77 46.43
CA ALA A 26 -32.17 -17.86 47.25
C ALA A 26 -31.29 -16.62 47.55
N GLY A 27 -31.68 -15.35 47.49
CA GLY A 27 -32.93 -14.66 47.19
C GLY A 27 -32.80 -13.19 47.66
N CYS A 28 -33.25 -12.25 46.83
CA CYS A 28 -33.70 -10.86 47.08
C CYS A 28 -32.83 -9.83 47.85
N ALA A 29 -32.45 -8.71 47.20
CA ALA A 29 -33.23 -7.45 47.17
C ALA A 29 -32.42 -6.23 46.66
N SER A 30 -33.10 -5.38 45.86
CA SER A 30 -32.81 -3.97 45.49
C SER A 30 -32.34 -3.67 44.05
N ALA A 31 -33.32 -3.26 43.23
CA ALA A 31 -33.40 -2.24 42.17
C ALA A 31 -32.19 -1.89 41.24
N PRO A 32 -32.47 -1.57 39.96
CA PRO A 32 -31.48 -1.55 38.88
C PRO A 32 -30.67 -0.24 38.83
N LYS A 33 -29.34 -0.38 38.75
CA LYS A 33 -28.46 0.68 38.21
C LYS A 33 -28.10 0.31 36.79
N GLU A 34 -28.60 1.09 35.84
CA GLU A 34 -28.00 1.29 34.52
C GLU A 34 -26.48 1.34 34.68
N SER A 35 -25.81 0.29 34.21
CA SER A 35 -24.38 0.38 33.94
C SER A 35 -24.24 1.15 32.65
N GLU A 36 -24.09 2.45 32.81
CA GLU A 36 -23.55 3.37 31.83
C GLU A 36 -22.29 2.71 31.24
N ALA A 37 -22.38 2.32 29.97
CA ALA A 37 -21.23 1.87 29.21
C ALA A 37 -20.16 2.97 29.31
N PRO A 38 -18.89 2.62 29.57
CA PRO A 38 -17.83 3.61 29.52
C PRO A 38 -17.89 4.31 28.16
N PRO A 39 -17.80 5.65 28.10
CA PRO A 39 -17.82 6.34 26.82
C PRO A 39 -16.71 5.75 25.95
N ALA A 40 -17.10 5.27 24.78
CA ALA A 40 -16.16 4.92 23.73
C ALA A 40 -15.31 6.16 23.49
N THR A 41 -14.11 6.11 24.04
CA THR A 41 -13.12 7.14 23.83
C THR A 41 -12.66 6.91 22.40
N ASP A 42 -13.19 7.71 21.47
CA ASP A 42 -12.64 7.90 20.13
C ASP A 42 -11.21 8.44 20.27
N THR A 43 -10.32 7.56 20.66
CA THR A 43 -8.89 7.68 20.47
C THR A 43 -8.61 6.80 19.28
N THR A 44 -8.55 7.41 18.10
CA THR A 44 -7.98 6.80 16.91
C THR A 44 -6.54 6.43 17.25
N THR A 45 -6.36 5.27 17.86
CA THR A 45 -5.06 4.68 18.09
C THR A 45 -4.55 4.36 16.70
N ASP A 46 -3.57 5.14 16.24
CA ASP A 46 -2.93 4.91 14.96
C ASP A 46 -2.43 3.47 14.92
N SER A 47 -3.07 2.65 14.08
CA SER A 47 -2.69 1.25 13.90
C SER A 47 -1.20 1.17 13.56
N PRO A 48 -0.46 0.15 14.04
CA PRO A 48 0.94 -0.07 13.64
C PRO A 48 1.14 -0.07 12.11
N LEU A 49 0.13 -0.53 11.36
CA LEU A 49 0.15 -0.49 9.89
C LEU A 49 0.07 0.95 9.34
N MET A 50 -0.69 1.83 10.00
CA MET A 50 -0.69 3.24 9.64
C MET A 50 0.60 3.96 10.00
N ALA A 51 1.25 3.58 11.10
CA ALA A 51 2.57 4.09 11.42
C ALA A 51 3.60 3.69 10.35
N ASP A 52 3.60 2.43 9.90
CA ASP A 52 4.52 1.95 8.84
C ASP A 52 4.27 2.66 7.50
N VAL A 53 3.00 2.81 7.10
CA VAL A 53 2.64 3.57 5.88
C VAL A 53 3.07 5.04 5.98
N ARG A 54 2.94 5.68 7.14
CA ARG A 54 3.43 7.06 7.34
C ARG A 54 4.95 7.16 7.24
N GLN A 55 5.67 6.24 7.86
CA GLN A 55 7.13 6.18 7.75
C GLN A 55 7.56 6.01 6.29
N SER A 56 6.85 5.17 5.54
CA SER A 56 7.15 4.98 4.12
C SER A 56 6.87 6.21 3.26
N VAL A 57 5.79 6.92 3.57
CA VAL A 57 5.51 8.23 2.99
C VAL A 57 6.63 9.23 3.28
N ASP A 58 7.10 9.31 4.52
CA ASP A 58 8.14 10.26 4.91
C ASP A 58 9.49 9.92 4.28
N ALA A 59 9.83 8.62 4.22
CA ALA A 59 10.99 8.13 3.49
C ALA A 59 10.91 8.48 1.99
N THR A 60 9.72 8.40 1.39
CA THR A 60 9.51 8.76 -0.02
C THR A 60 9.63 10.26 -0.26
N LYS A 61 9.11 11.10 0.64
CA LYS A 61 9.25 12.57 0.58
C LYS A 61 10.71 13.03 0.71
N ALA A 62 11.52 12.26 1.41
CA ALA A 62 12.94 12.55 1.61
C ALA A 62 13.82 12.16 0.41
N LEU A 63 13.26 11.52 -0.63
CA LEU A 63 14.02 11.12 -1.81
C LEU A 63 14.48 12.33 -2.62
N THR A 64 15.74 12.32 -3.02
CA THR A 64 16.30 13.27 -3.99
C THR A 64 16.20 12.74 -5.42
N SER A 65 16.24 11.41 -5.57
CA SER A 65 16.08 10.70 -6.84
C SER A 65 15.56 9.28 -6.64
N ALA A 66 14.98 8.71 -7.70
CA ALA A 66 14.62 7.29 -7.77
C ALA A 66 14.42 6.86 -9.22
N HIS A 67 14.50 5.56 -9.48
CA HIS A 67 14.00 4.95 -10.70
C HIS A 67 12.56 4.47 -10.48
N LEU A 68 11.66 4.81 -11.40
CA LEU A 68 10.25 4.44 -11.38
C LEU A 68 9.92 3.54 -12.57
N SER A 69 9.37 2.36 -12.28
CA SER A 69 8.70 1.51 -13.26
C SER A 69 7.19 1.59 -13.05
N VAL A 70 6.48 2.19 -13.99
CA VAL A 70 5.03 2.36 -13.99
C VAL A 70 4.41 1.37 -14.95
N ARG A 71 3.36 0.68 -14.51
CA ARG A 71 2.58 -0.24 -15.33
C ARG A 71 1.10 0.01 -15.13
N THR A 72 0.35 -0.06 -16.22
CA THR A 72 -1.11 -0.03 -16.20
C THR A 72 -1.65 -1.36 -16.72
N ASN A 73 -2.83 -1.74 -16.25
CA ASN A 73 -3.57 -2.88 -16.79
C ASN A 73 -5.03 -2.48 -16.96
N GLY A 74 -5.71 -3.04 -17.97
CA GLY A 74 -7.05 -2.62 -18.36
C GLY A 74 -7.06 -1.19 -18.92
N GLN A 75 -8.17 -0.48 -18.72
CA GLN A 75 -8.35 0.88 -19.23
C GLN A 75 -8.07 1.92 -18.14
N VAL A 76 -7.08 2.78 -18.38
CA VAL A 76 -6.68 3.90 -17.50
C VAL A 76 -6.51 5.18 -18.32
N ASP A 77 -7.58 5.96 -18.45
CA ASP A 77 -7.61 7.13 -19.33
C ASP A 77 -6.78 8.30 -18.80
N SER A 78 -6.49 8.34 -17.49
CA SER A 78 -5.76 9.43 -16.85
C SER A 78 -4.24 9.42 -17.08
N MET A 79 -3.72 8.39 -17.75
CA MET A 79 -2.28 8.22 -17.99
C MET A 79 -1.81 8.85 -19.32
N LEU A 80 -2.63 9.69 -19.96
CA LEU A 80 -2.26 10.45 -21.16
C LEU A 80 -1.81 9.54 -22.33
N GLY A 81 -2.39 8.35 -22.45
CA GLY A 81 -2.00 7.36 -23.47
C GLY A 81 -0.75 6.54 -23.13
N ILE A 82 -0.15 6.74 -21.95
CA ILE A 82 0.99 5.97 -21.45
C ILE A 82 0.48 4.71 -20.73
N THR A 83 0.99 3.54 -21.11
CA THR A 83 0.60 2.27 -20.48
C THR A 83 1.71 1.63 -19.64
N ASN A 84 2.97 1.92 -19.98
CA ASN A 84 4.16 1.58 -19.20
C ASN A 84 5.14 2.74 -19.25
N ALA A 85 5.94 2.93 -18.20
CA ALA A 85 7.07 3.86 -18.21
C ALA A 85 8.19 3.33 -17.33
N ASP A 86 9.43 3.50 -17.77
CA ASP A 86 10.63 3.18 -16.99
C ASP A 86 11.52 4.44 -17.03
N VAL A 87 11.54 5.16 -15.91
CA VAL A 87 12.05 6.54 -15.86
C VAL A 87 12.90 6.78 -14.61
N ASP A 88 14.01 7.49 -14.80
CA ASP A 88 14.76 8.07 -13.70
C ASP A 88 14.17 9.44 -13.36
N VAL A 89 14.04 9.73 -12.07
CA VAL A 89 13.44 10.96 -11.56
C VAL A 89 14.40 11.64 -10.60
N ARG A 90 14.54 12.96 -10.72
CA ARG A 90 15.13 13.86 -9.73
C ARG A 90 14.00 14.72 -9.14
N ALA A 91 13.96 14.82 -7.81
CA ALA A 91 12.87 15.48 -7.10
C ALA A 91 12.95 17.01 -7.15
N ASN A 92 14.16 17.59 -7.18
CA ASN A 92 14.35 19.05 -7.16
C ASN A 92 15.54 19.51 -8.04
N PRO A 93 15.31 20.33 -9.09
CA PRO A 93 13.99 20.58 -9.68
C PRO A 93 13.38 19.27 -10.21
N LEU A 94 12.04 19.16 -10.20
CA LEU A 94 11.35 17.97 -10.67
C LEU A 94 11.68 17.75 -12.15
N THR A 95 12.40 16.66 -12.42
CA THR A 95 12.83 16.28 -13.77
C THR A 95 12.80 14.77 -13.87
N ALA A 96 12.38 14.27 -15.02
CA ALA A 96 12.32 12.83 -15.27
C ALA A 96 12.75 12.54 -16.70
N LYS A 97 13.40 11.39 -16.91
CA LYS A 97 13.85 10.94 -18.23
C LYS A 97 13.83 9.43 -18.30
N GLY A 98 13.43 8.90 -19.45
CA GLY A 98 13.44 7.47 -19.69
C GLY A 98 12.66 7.12 -20.94
N SER A 99 11.96 5.99 -20.92
CA SER A 99 11.09 5.57 -22.01
C SER A 99 9.72 5.15 -21.50
N CYS A 100 8.75 5.13 -22.41
CA CYS A 100 7.40 4.70 -22.12
C CYS A 100 6.79 3.93 -23.30
N THR A 101 5.71 3.21 -23.03
CA THR A 101 4.79 2.75 -24.06
C THR A 101 3.68 3.79 -24.24
N TYR A 102 3.67 4.50 -25.35
CA TYR A 102 2.71 5.56 -25.66
C TYR A 102 1.82 5.16 -26.83
N ASN A 103 0.50 5.12 -26.63
CA ASN A 103 -0.50 4.74 -27.63
C ASN A 103 -0.17 3.42 -28.37
N GLY A 104 0.37 2.44 -27.64
CA GLY A 104 0.75 1.12 -28.16
C GLY A 104 2.15 1.04 -28.78
N GLN A 105 2.85 2.16 -28.95
CA GLN A 105 4.25 2.17 -29.38
C GLN A 105 5.16 2.03 -28.16
N ALA A 106 6.01 1.00 -28.15
CA ALA A 106 7.00 0.76 -27.10
C ALA A 106 8.24 1.66 -27.26
N ASP A 107 9.01 1.78 -26.17
CA ASP A 107 10.32 2.45 -26.11
C ASP A 107 10.32 3.91 -26.62
N VAL A 108 9.18 4.61 -26.48
CA VAL A 108 9.06 6.02 -26.83
C VAL A 108 9.81 6.85 -25.79
N PRO A 109 10.79 7.70 -26.18
CA PRO A 109 11.50 8.54 -25.23
C PRO A 109 10.55 9.46 -24.49
N PHE A 110 10.66 9.50 -23.17
CA PHE A 110 9.82 10.27 -22.27
C PHE A 110 10.67 11.24 -21.45
N ARG A 111 10.12 12.42 -21.17
CA ARG A 111 10.71 13.34 -20.19
C ARG A 111 9.67 14.19 -19.46
N ILE A 112 10.06 14.62 -18.26
CA ILE A 112 9.49 15.77 -17.57
C ILE A 112 10.59 16.81 -17.47
N LYS A 113 10.34 18.01 -17.99
CA LYS A 113 11.26 19.14 -17.90
C LYS A 113 10.50 20.41 -17.58
N ASP A 114 10.98 21.12 -16.55
CA ASP A 114 10.35 22.28 -15.93
C ASP A 114 8.96 21.92 -15.39
N ASP A 115 7.94 21.95 -16.25
CA ASP A 115 6.57 21.55 -15.94
C ASP A 115 5.94 20.69 -17.05
N ALA A 116 6.61 20.55 -18.21
CA ALA A 116 6.06 19.87 -19.37
C ALA A 116 6.33 18.36 -19.31
N ILE A 117 5.28 17.57 -19.52
CA ILE A 117 5.33 16.12 -19.73
C ILE A 117 5.39 15.90 -21.23
N SER A 118 6.42 15.24 -21.74
CA SER A 118 6.62 15.09 -23.18
C SER A 118 7.11 13.72 -23.58
N VAL A 119 6.70 13.32 -24.78
CA VAL A 119 7.23 12.14 -25.48
C VAL A 119 7.91 12.58 -26.77
N LYS A 120 8.91 11.82 -27.22
CA LYS A 120 9.54 12.08 -28.52
C LYS A 120 8.91 11.20 -29.60
N LEU A 121 8.24 11.82 -30.57
CA LEU A 121 7.65 11.16 -31.73
C LEU A 121 8.46 11.56 -32.95
N PHE A 122 9.01 10.58 -33.67
CA PHE A 122 10.01 10.83 -34.70
C PHE A 122 11.18 11.66 -34.12
N ASP A 123 11.44 12.84 -34.68
CA ASP A 123 12.52 13.72 -34.22
C ASP A 123 12.06 14.84 -33.26
N ASP A 124 10.76 14.96 -33.03
CA ASP A 124 10.17 16.08 -32.29
C ASP A 124 9.61 15.67 -30.92
N TRP A 125 9.76 16.57 -29.95
CA TRP A 125 9.13 16.43 -28.64
C TRP A 125 7.68 16.94 -28.71
N THR A 126 6.75 16.05 -28.42
CA THR A 126 5.33 16.36 -28.32
C THR A 126 4.96 16.54 -26.85
N ASN A 127 4.37 17.70 -26.51
CA ASN A 127 3.87 17.98 -25.17
C ASN A 127 2.53 17.26 -24.95
N LEU A 128 2.43 16.49 -23.88
CA LEU A 128 1.23 15.75 -23.48
C LEU A 128 0.39 16.50 -22.43
N GLY A 129 0.96 17.51 -21.78
CA GLY A 129 0.36 18.26 -20.68
C GLY A 129 1.42 18.71 -19.69
N SER A 130 0.98 19.26 -18.56
CA SER A 130 1.89 19.70 -17.50
C SER A 130 1.73 18.91 -16.20
N VAL A 131 2.79 18.86 -15.40
CA VAL A 131 2.73 18.31 -14.04
C VAL A 131 1.77 19.13 -13.19
N SER A 132 1.78 20.46 -13.34
CA SER A 132 0.83 21.36 -12.71
C SER A 132 -0.62 21.05 -13.07
N ASP A 133 -0.98 20.71 -14.31
CA ASP A 133 -2.37 20.37 -14.64
C ASP A 133 -2.81 19.06 -13.97
N LEU A 134 -1.89 18.11 -13.81
CA LEU A 134 -2.13 16.87 -13.06
C LEU A 134 -2.18 17.08 -11.54
N SER A 135 -1.48 18.08 -11.00
CA SER A 135 -1.24 18.27 -9.56
C SER A 135 -1.95 19.47 -8.91
N ALA A 136 -2.04 20.61 -9.61
CA ALA A 136 -2.58 21.89 -9.14
C ALA A 136 -4.10 21.87 -8.91
N THR A 137 -4.82 20.92 -9.50
CA THR A 137 -6.23 20.69 -9.15
C THR A 137 -6.42 19.74 -7.97
N ARG A 138 -5.36 19.09 -7.45
CA ARG A 138 -5.54 17.82 -6.74
C ARG A 138 -5.00 17.77 -5.32
N LEU A 139 -3.90 18.44 -4.99
CA LEU A 139 -3.41 18.60 -3.61
C LEU A 139 -2.48 19.83 -3.53
N LEU A 140 -3.02 21.02 -3.24
CA LEU A 140 -2.27 22.29 -3.26
C LEU A 140 -1.25 22.50 -2.11
N ASP A 141 -0.77 21.41 -1.50
CA ASP A 141 0.37 21.39 -0.59
C ASP A 141 0.85 19.93 -0.48
N PRO A 142 2.13 19.60 -0.78
CA PRO A 142 2.64 18.23 -0.71
C PRO A 142 2.55 17.60 0.69
N ALA A 143 2.72 18.37 1.76
CA ALA A 143 2.64 17.88 3.13
C ALA A 143 1.19 17.66 3.57
N ASN A 144 0.33 18.67 3.37
CA ASN A 144 -1.11 18.55 3.65
C ASN A 144 -1.79 17.56 2.70
N GLY A 145 -1.28 17.41 1.50
CA GLY A 145 -1.80 16.53 0.48
C GLY A 145 -1.62 15.08 0.85
N VAL A 146 -0.41 14.68 1.23
CA VAL A 146 -0.21 13.30 1.69
C VAL A 146 -0.91 13.05 3.02
N ALA A 147 -0.93 14.02 3.95
CA ALA A 147 -1.72 13.89 5.18
C ALA A 147 -3.21 13.67 4.88
N LYS A 148 -3.77 14.40 3.91
CA LYS A 148 -5.16 14.26 3.44
C LYS A 148 -5.40 12.94 2.70
N MET A 149 -4.40 12.43 1.96
CA MET A 149 -4.48 11.10 1.35
C MET A 149 -4.56 10.00 2.41
N LEU A 150 -3.77 10.12 3.48
CA LEU A 150 -3.70 9.14 4.55
C LEU A 150 -4.88 9.23 5.52
N SER A 151 -5.43 10.41 5.77
CA SER A 151 -6.48 10.63 6.78
C SER A 151 -7.82 9.94 6.47
N GLY A 152 -8.02 9.44 5.26
CA GLY A 152 -9.22 8.70 4.87
C GLY A 152 -8.96 7.25 4.46
N VAL A 153 -7.74 6.74 4.65
CA VAL A 153 -7.45 5.33 4.34
C VAL A 153 -8.12 4.44 5.38
N THR A 154 -8.89 3.48 4.90
CA THR A 154 -9.63 2.53 5.73
C THR A 154 -9.28 1.10 5.38
N ASN A 155 -9.77 0.13 6.17
CA ASN A 155 -9.64 -1.30 5.91
C ASN A 155 -8.20 -1.78 5.72
N LEU A 156 -7.28 -1.27 6.53
CA LEU A 156 -5.88 -1.65 6.43
C LEU A 156 -5.66 -3.06 6.96
N GLN A 157 -4.94 -3.84 6.18
CA GLN A 157 -4.65 -5.23 6.51
C GLN A 157 -3.23 -5.56 6.07
N ALA A 158 -2.49 -6.20 6.97
CA ALA A 158 -1.25 -6.86 6.61
C ALA A 158 -1.56 -8.12 5.81
N GLN A 159 -0.98 -8.23 4.62
CA GLN A 159 -1.15 -9.36 3.70
C GLN A 159 0.04 -10.33 3.73
N GLY A 160 1.00 -10.11 4.65
CA GLY A 160 2.22 -10.89 4.78
C GLY A 160 3.43 -10.19 4.15
N SER A 161 4.45 -10.98 3.79
CA SER A 161 5.69 -10.48 3.19
C SER A 161 5.82 -10.96 1.75
N GLU A 162 6.43 -10.14 0.90
CA GLU A 162 6.68 -10.42 -0.52
C GLU A 162 8.08 -9.92 -0.90
N VAL A 163 8.80 -10.68 -1.74
CA VAL A 163 10.10 -10.24 -2.25
C VAL A 163 9.90 -9.63 -3.63
N ILE A 164 10.30 -8.36 -3.78
CA ILE A 164 10.21 -7.61 -5.04
C ILE A 164 11.62 -7.20 -5.44
N ASP A 165 12.11 -7.69 -6.59
CA ASP A 165 13.43 -7.36 -7.13
C ASP A 165 14.58 -7.55 -6.12
N GLY A 166 14.47 -8.60 -5.28
CA GLY A 166 15.44 -8.93 -4.24
C GLY A 166 15.24 -8.18 -2.91
N VAL A 167 14.29 -7.25 -2.82
CA VAL A 167 13.95 -6.53 -1.58
C VAL A 167 12.82 -7.24 -0.86
N ASN A 168 13.03 -7.60 0.41
CA ASN A 168 11.98 -8.16 1.26
C ASN A 168 11.03 -7.05 1.74
N THR A 169 9.73 -7.22 1.55
CA THR A 169 8.73 -6.17 1.80
C THR A 169 7.55 -6.66 2.63
N SER A 170 6.99 -5.76 3.43
CA SER A 170 5.69 -5.90 4.08
C SER A 170 4.62 -5.48 3.08
N LYS A 171 3.65 -6.35 2.80
CA LYS A 171 2.52 -6.07 1.90
C LYS A 171 1.33 -5.61 2.73
N ILE A 172 0.84 -4.41 2.46
CA ILE A 172 -0.28 -3.80 3.19
C ILE A 172 -1.35 -3.39 2.19
N SER A 173 -2.56 -3.94 2.33
CA SER A 173 -3.73 -3.51 1.57
C SER A 173 -4.54 -2.48 2.35
N GLY A 174 -5.25 -1.62 1.65
CA GLY A 174 -6.19 -0.67 2.23
C GLY A 174 -7.20 -0.16 1.21
N THR A 175 -8.07 0.74 1.64
CA THR A 175 -9.06 1.41 0.78
C THR A 175 -8.77 2.90 0.76
N LEU A 176 -8.51 3.44 -0.43
CA LEU A 176 -8.37 4.88 -0.66
C LEU A 176 -9.75 5.52 -0.75
N PRO A 177 -9.97 6.66 -0.07
CA PRO A 177 -11.22 7.40 -0.19
C PRO A 177 -11.34 8.01 -1.59
N THR A 178 -12.58 8.19 -2.07
CA THR A 178 -12.86 8.69 -3.43
C THR A 178 -12.08 9.95 -3.79
N GLU A 179 -11.97 10.92 -2.87
CA GLU A 179 -11.25 12.17 -3.10
C GLU A 179 -9.74 11.97 -3.32
N THR A 180 -9.15 10.93 -2.72
CA THR A 180 -7.77 10.53 -2.99
C THR A 180 -7.63 9.82 -4.33
N VAL A 181 -8.57 8.94 -4.67
CA VAL A 181 -8.59 8.27 -5.98
C VAL A 181 -8.73 9.30 -7.10
N LYS A 182 -9.52 10.35 -6.88
CA LYS A 182 -9.67 11.49 -7.79
C LYS A 182 -8.37 12.20 -8.11
N ILE A 183 -7.28 11.97 -7.38
CA ILE A 183 -5.94 12.47 -7.72
C ILE A 183 -5.38 11.75 -8.95
N ILE A 184 -5.61 10.44 -9.04
CA ILE A 184 -5.10 9.57 -10.10
C ILE A 184 -6.13 9.48 -11.24
N ASP A 185 -7.41 9.35 -10.91
CA ASP A 185 -8.51 9.24 -11.88
C ASP A 185 -9.55 10.33 -11.60
N PRO A 186 -9.55 11.45 -12.35
CA PRO A 186 -10.54 12.53 -12.17
C PRO A 186 -12.00 12.05 -12.22
N GLY A 187 -12.27 10.96 -12.94
CA GLY A 187 -13.61 10.39 -13.11
C GLY A 187 -14.08 9.55 -11.92
N ALA A 188 -13.23 9.31 -10.93
CA ALA A 188 -13.54 8.42 -9.81
C ALA A 188 -14.75 8.88 -8.99
N ARG A 189 -15.70 7.96 -8.79
CA ARG A 189 -16.96 8.19 -8.04
C ARG A 189 -17.06 7.40 -6.74
N GLN A 190 -16.13 6.48 -6.51
CA GLN A 190 -16.15 5.55 -5.38
C GLN A 190 -14.73 5.37 -4.83
N SER A 191 -14.66 4.92 -3.56
CA SER A 191 -13.41 4.50 -2.96
C SER A 191 -12.84 3.30 -3.71
N ARG A 192 -11.53 3.12 -3.65
CA ARG A 192 -10.83 2.09 -4.41
C ARG A 192 -9.83 1.32 -3.55
N PRO A 193 -9.66 0.01 -3.78
CA PRO A 193 -8.63 -0.74 -3.09
C PRO A 193 -7.25 -0.32 -3.60
N ALA A 194 -6.31 -0.28 -2.67
CA ALA A 194 -4.90 -0.03 -2.93
C ALA A 194 -4.03 -1.01 -2.14
N THR A 195 -2.80 -1.18 -2.59
CA THR A 195 -1.80 -2.01 -1.90
C THR A 195 -0.45 -1.34 -2.00
N VAL A 196 0.30 -1.36 -0.90
CA VAL A 196 1.68 -0.89 -0.83
C VAL A 196 2.59 -2.02 -0.36
N TRP A 197 3.83 -1.96 -0.81
CA TRP A 197 4.91 -2.85 -0.40
C TRP A 197 6.04 -2.00 0.15
N ILE A 198 6.33 -2.18 1.44
CA ILE A 198 7.27 -1.35 2.21
C ILE A 198 8.47 -2.21 2.59
N ALA A 199 9.69 -1.72 2.37
CA ALA A 199 10.91 -2.46 2.67
C ALA A 199 11.04 -2.81 4.16
N GLN A 200 11.39 -4.06 4.45
CA GLN A 200 11.58 -4.58 5.82
C GLN A 200 13.03 -4.47 6.33
N ASP A 201 13.90 -3.75 5.63
CA ASP A 201 15.31 -3.56 5.98
C ASP A 201 15.56 -2.39 6.97
N GLY A 202 14.48 -1.87 7.56
CA GLY A 202 14.50 -0.72 8.48
C GLY A 202 14.49 0.64 7.78
N SER A 203 14.55 0.68 6.44
CA SER A 203 14.48 1.95 5.69
C SER A 203 13.06 2.48 5.48
N HIS A 204 12.05 1.62 5.63
CA HIS A 204 10.65 1.88 5.30
C HIS A 204 10.44 2.40 3.87
N ARG A 205 11.39 2.22 2.95
CA ARG A 205 11.24 2.71 1.57
C ARG A 205 10.01 2.08 0.92
N LEU A 206 9.22 2.90 0.23
CA LEU A 206 8.17 2.39 -0.65
C LEU A 206 8.85 1.65 -1.82
N VAL A 207 8.57 0.36 -1.93
CA VAL A 207 9.07 -0.49 -3.02
C VAL A 207 8.07 -0.58 -4.15
N ARG A 208 6.78 -0.71 -3.82
CA ARG A 208 5.71 -0.74 -4.81
C ARG A 208 4.43 -0.14 -4.23
N ALA A 209 3.66 0.51 -5.09
CA ALA A 209 2.29 0.90 -4.81
C ALA A 209 1.39 0.50 -5.99
N SER A 210 0.15 0.12 -5.69
CA SER A 210 -0.85 -0.25 -6.69
C SER A 210 -2.21 0.27 -6.28
N VAL A 211 -2.98 0.76 -7.24
CA VAL A 211 -4.38 1.16 -7.06
C VAL A 211 -5.23 0.52 -8.14
N ASP A 212 -6.34 -0.09 -7.75
CA ASP A 212 -7.35 -0.61 -8.66
C ASP A 212 -8.42 0.47 -8.90
N LEU A 213 -8.53 0.95 -10.13
CA LEU A 213 -9.44 2.01 -10.53
C LEU A 213 -10.82 1.47 -10.98
N GLY A 214 -11.01 0.15 -10.95
CA GLY A 214 -12.22 -0.57 -11.38
C GLY A 214 -12.26 -0.87 -12.88
N SER A 215 -11.90 0.09 -13.74
CA SER A 215 -11.72 -0.14 -15.18
C SER A 215 -10.35 -0.72 -15.55
N GLY A 216 -9.42 -0.65 -14.60
CA GLY A 216 -8.02 -0.98 -14.77
C GLY A 216 -7.27 -0.75 -13.46
N SER A 217 -5.94 -0.83 -13.51
CA SER A 217 -5.09 -0.57 -12.35
C SER A 217 -3.83 0.17 -12.76
N VAL A 218 -3.27 0.92 -11.81
CA VAL A 218 -1.96 1.56 -11.93
C VAL A 218 -1.06 0.98 -10.85
N GLN A 219 0.13 0.56 -11.26
CA GLN A 219 1.18 0.09 -10.37
C GLN A 219 2.45 0.90 -10.63
N VAL A 220 3.12 1.30 -9.55
CA VAL A 220 4.42 1.97 -9.59
C VAL A 220 5.38 1.18 -8.71
N THR A 221 6.53 0.80 -9.25
CA THR A 221 7.64 0.18 -8.51
C THR A 221 8.80 1.17 -8.46
N LEU A 222 9.35 1.38 -7.27
CA LEU A 222 10.49 2.26 -7.04
C LEU A 222 11.74 1.40 -6.84
N SER A 223 12.87 1.89 -7.35
CA SER A 223 14.20 1.31 -7.12
C SER A 223 15.25 2.41 -7.19
N LYS A 224 16.52 2.07 -6.95
CA LYS A 224 17.67 3.01 -7.06
C LYS A 224 17.46 4.32 -6.28
N TRP A 225 16.91 4.21 -5.08
CA TRP A 225 16.61 5.37 -4.23
C TRP A 225 17.88 6.17 -3.93
N ASN A 226 17.83 7.47 -4.21
CA ASN A 226 18.92 8.43 -4.01
C ASN A 226 20.21 8.10 -4.80
N GLU A 227 20.16 7.21 -5.80
CA GLU A 227 21.27 7.04 -6.74
C GLU A 227 21.36 8.25 -7.69
N PRO A 228 22.56 8.67 -8.10
CA PRO A 228 22.71 9.74 -9.08
C PRO A 228 22.01 9.41 -10.40
N VAL A 229 21.25 10.37 -10.95
CA VAL A 229 20.52 10.21 -12.21
C VAL A 229 20.96 11.25 -13.24
N ASN A 230 20.87 10.90 -14.53
CA ASN A 230 21.13 11.82 -15.63
C ASN A 230 19.82 12.14 -16.36
N VAL A 231 19.14 13.19 -15.92
CA VAL A 231 17.78 13.56 -16.35
C VAL A 231 17.68 14.90 -17.07
N ASP A 232 18.82 15.50 -17.41
CA ASP A 232 18.89 16.77 -18.14
C ASP A 232 18.72 16.59 -19.67
#